data_AF-A0A452YVE9-F1
#
_entry.id   AF-A0A452YVE9-F1
#
_cell.length_a   1.000
_cell.length_b   1.000
_cell.length_c   1.000
_cell.angle_alpha   90.00
_cell.angle_beta   90.00
_cell.angle_gamma   90.00
#
_symmetry.space_group_name_H-M   'P 1'
#
loop_
_entity.id
_entity.type
_entity.pdbx_description
1 polymer ?
#
loop_
_entity_poly.entity_id
_entity_poly.type
_entity_poly.pdbx_seq_one_letter_code
_entity_poly.pdbx_strand_id
1 'polypeptide(L)'
;MPVFKRWKDYKDPDGHVRDGIFKNFVGKVGVSTKSKPFSLKLLSPYQFFLLCQLCAIMILTHVFSSGKNKFQMDVDVVPVRKACTEMLKCATRQQRCRLKKEYFDPHPLHLVTRTSPVPSMTDEQWNELVESWKDPKKMGICETNKNNQAQLKFHQTTGSRSYPVHCDNLGDKYKDKEPNALDLFKECHYSKKKKTTLVLSKLQLPRWKTRPLSLQKMDRNRTPRPRL
;
A
#
# COMPACT_ATOMS: atom_id res chain seq x y z
N MET A 1 17.09 -7.08 0.14
CA MET A 1 16.64 -6.68 1.49
C MET A 1 16.36 -7.97 2.21
N PRO A 2 16.83 -8.16 3.45
CA PRO A 2 16.53 -9.40 4.18
C PRO A 2 15.01 -9.57 4.30
N VAL A 3 14.54 -10.82 4.22
CA VAL A 3 13.12 -11.15 4.24
C VAL A 3 12.82 -12.08 5.40
N PHE A 4 12.59 -11.51 6.59
CA PHE A 4 12.23 -12.31 7.77
C PHE A 4 10.75 -12.69 7.80
N LYS A 5 10.47 -13.76 8.54
CA LYS A 5 9.12 -14.30 8.79
C LYS A 5 8.20 -13.32 9.49
N ARG A 6 8.64 -12.64 10.56
CA ARG A 6 7.81 -11.73 11.35
C ARG A 6 8.40 -10.32 11.36
N TRP A 7 7.53 -9.32 11.43
CA TRP A 7 7.96 -7.92 11.51
C TRP A 7 8.82 -7.65 12.76
N LYS A 8 8.53 -8.32 13.87
CA LYS A 8 9.34 -8.20 15.10
C LYS A 8 10.80 -8.61 14.89
N ASP A 9 11.08 -9.50 13.94
CA ASP A 9 12.43 -9.97 13.67
C ASP A 9 13.26 -8.87 12.96
N TYR A 10 12.64 -7.82 12.43
CA TYR A 10 13.33 -6.64 11.89
C TYR A 10 13.72 -5.62 12.97
N LYS A 11 13.30 -5.84 14.22
CA LYS A 11 13.49 -4.88 15.30
C LYS A 11 14.60 -5.32 16.25
N ASP A 12 15.25 -4.32 16.84
CA ASP A 12 16.15 -4.46 17.97
C ASP A 12 15.33 -4.63 19.27
N PRO A 13 15.98 -4.99 20.42
CA PRO A 13 15.31 -5.08 21.72
C PRO A 13 14.52 -3.82 22.11
N ASP A 14 15.01 -2.65 21.70
CA ASP A 14 14.38 -1.34 21.94
C ASP A 14 13.16 -1.08 21.04
N GLY A 15 12.81 -2.02 20.14
CA GLY A 15 11.62 -1.95 19.29
C GLY A 15 11.77 -1.11 18.01
N HIS A 16 12.95 -0.53 17.78
CA HIS A 16 13.34 0.14 16.54
C HIS A 16 13.80 -0.85 15.47
N VAL A 17 13.70 -0.49 14.19
CA VAL A 17 14.25 -1.33 13.11
C VAL A 17 15.78 -1.32 13.20
N ARG A 18 16.40 -2.50 13.03
CA ARG A 18 17.86 -2.65 13.10
C ARG A 18 18.55 -1.66 12.18
N ASP A 19 19.49 -0.90 12.72
CA ASP A 19 20.08 0.26 12.04
C ASP A 19 20.72 -0.11 10.69
N GLY A 20 21.45 -1.23 10.62
CA GLY A 20 22.05 -1.72 9.38
C GLY A 20 21.01 -2.05 8.28
N ILE A 21 19.86 -2.61 8.65
CA ILE A 21 18.77 -2.91 7.70
C ILE A 21 18.15 -1.61 7.22
N PHE A 22 17.88 -0.70 8.16
CA PHE A 22 17.22 0.55 7.93
C PHE A 22 18.06 1.46 7.02
N LYS A 23 19.36 1.65 7.32
CA LYS A 23 20.30 2.43 6.50
C LYS A 23 20.45 1.85 5.08
N ASN A 24 20.55 0.53 4.93
CA ASN A 24 20.61 -0.11 3.61
C ASN A 24 19.31 0.13 2.81
N PHE A 25 18.14 0.07 3.46
CA PHE A 25 16.87 0.39 2.82
C PHE A 25 16.79 1.85 2.38
N VAL A 26 17.04 2.80 3.29
CA VAL A 26 16.97 4.23 3.01
C VAL A 26 17.99 4.62 1.92
N GLY A 27 19.19 4.05 1.96
CA GLY A 27 20.20 4.23 0.91
C GLY A 27 19.72 3.80 -0.47
N LYS A 28 18.87 2.76 -0.58
CA LYS A 28 18.27 2.35 -1.86
C LYS A 28 17.13 3.26 -2.30
N VAL A 29 16.28 3.69 -1.36
CA VAL A 29 15.16 4.61 -1.65
C VAL A 29 15.70 5.96 -2.16
N GLY A 30 16.78 6.47 -1.56
CA GLY A 30 17.45 7.70 -2.02
C GLY A 30 18.17 7.59 -3.38
N VAL A 31 18.40 6.38 -3.90
CA VAL A 31 19.07 6.12 -5.19
C VAL A 31 18.07 5.78 -6.31
N SER A 32 16.79 5.52 -5.98
CA SER A 32 15.79 4.98 -6.92
C SER A 32 15.11 6.01 -7.84
N THR A 33 15.51 7.28 -7.83
CA THR A 33 15.12 8.27 -8.86
C THR A 33 16.17 8.37 -9.97
N LYS A 34 16.77 7.25 -10.38
CA LYS A 34 17.41 7.21 -11.71
C LYS A 34 16.31 7.18 -12.75
N SER A 35 15.94 8.36 -13.26
CA SER A 35 15.19 8.51 -14.50
C SER A 35 15.80 7.57 -15.54
N LYS A 36 14.99 6.67 -16.11
CA LYS A 36 15.32 6.10 -17.42
C LYS A 36 15.52 7.32 -18.34
N PRO A 37 16.65 7.45 -19.06
CA PRO A 37 16.73 8.47 -20.09
C PRO A 37 15.56 8.21 -21.04
N PHE A 38 14.77 9.26 -21.28
CA PHE A 38 13.63 9.23 -22.18
C PHE A 38 14.12 8.69 -23.52
N SER A 39 13.59 7.55 -23.99
CA SER A 39 13.97 6.97 -25.28
C SER A 39 13.55 7.93 -26.39
N LEU A 40 14.51 8.70 -26.91
CA LEU A 40 14.38 9.62 -28.05
C LEU A 40 14.06 8.92 -29.40
N LYS A 41 13.58 7.68 -29.40
CA LYS A 41 13.39 6.87 -30.61
C LYS A 41 12.13 7.21 -31.42
N LEU A 42 11.42 8.29 -31.10
CA LEU A 42 10.08 8.59 -31.64
C LEU A 42 9.80 10.07 -31.88
N LEU A 43 10.83 10.87 -32.18
CA LEU A 43 10.64 12.28 -32.57
C LEU A 43 11.14 12.47 -33.99
N SER A 44 10.32 13.13 -34.82
CA SER A 44 10.69 13.48 -36.19
C SER A 44 11.90 14.44 -36.18
N PRO A 45 12.69 14.52 -37.27
CA PRO A 45 13.88 15.39 -37.32
C PRO A 45 13.55 16.86 -37.02
N TYR A 46 12.34 17.33 -37.36
CA TYR A 46 11.86 18.68 -37.02
C TYR A 46 11.61 18.87 -35.52
N GLN A 47 11.04 17.86 -34.85
CA GLN A 47 10.83 17.89 -33.40
C GLN A 47 12.15 17.80 -32.63
N PHE A 48 13.14 17.10 -33.17
CA PHE A 48 14.49 17.04 -32.58
C PHE A 48 15.19 18.40 -32.66
N PHE A 49 15.07 19.10 -33.79
CA PHE A 49 15.60 20.45 -33.95
C PHE A 49 14.93 21.47 -33.02
N LEU A 50 13.59 21.43 -32.88
CA LEU A 50 12.88 22.30 -31.94
C LEU A 50 13.26 22.01 -30.48
N LEU A 51 13.37 20.73 -30.09
CA LEU A 51 13.82 20.35 -28.75
C LEU A 51 15.26 20.79 -28.48
N CYS A 52 16.15 20.70 -29.47
CA CYS A 52 17.53 21.16 -29.35
C CYS A 52 17.61 22.69 -29.18
N GLN A 53 16.83 23.44 -29.97
CA GLN A 53 16.72 24.90 -29.88
C GLN A 53 16.15 25.35 -28.52
N LEU A 54 15.08 24.69 -28.05
CA LEU A 54 14.50 24.96 -26.73
C LEU A 54 15.45 24.58 -25.59
N CYS A 55 16.20 23.48 -25.71
CA CYS A 55 17.24 23.11 -24.75
C CYS A 55 18.37 24.14 -24.72
N ALA A 56 18.82 24.66 -25.87
CA ALA A 56 19.84 25.70 -25.93
C ALA A 56 19.39 27.01 -25.27
N ILE A 57 18.13 27.42 -25.48
CA ILE A 57 17.53 28.61 -24.83
C ILE A 57 17.39 28.41 -23.31
N MET A 58 17.05 27.20 -22.86
CA MET A 58 16.97 26.85 -21.43
C MET A 58 18.36 26.76 -20.76
N ILE A 59 19.41 26.46 -21.52
CA ILE A 59 20.80 26.44 -21.03
C ILE A 59 21.35 27.88 -20.90
N LEU A 60 21.03 28.77 -21.85
CA LEU A 60 21.47 30.18 -21.86
C LEU A 60 20.80 31.06 -20.78
N THR A 61 19.68 30.63 -20.20
CA THR A 61 18.91 31.39 -19.19
C THR A 61 19.17 30.97 -17.73
N HIS A 62 20.22 30.19 -17.47
CA HIS A 62 20.67 29.83 -16.11
C HIS A 62 19.63 29.11 -15.21
N VAL A 63 18.84 28.16 -15.75
CA VAL A 63 18.14 27.17 -14.88
C VAL A 63 18.18 25.77 -15.49
N PHE A 64 19.37 25.23 -15.68
CA PHE A 64 19.59 23.79 -15.58
C PHE A 64 20.66 23.54 -14.52
N SER A 65 20.30 23.82 -13.27
CA SER A 65 20.98 23.17 -12.17
C SER A 65 20.59 21.69 -12.26
N SER A 66 21.41 20.90 -12.94
CA SER A 66 21.49 19.45 -12.71
C SER A 66 22.07 19.23 -11.31
N GLY A 67 21.33 19.71 -10.31
CA GLY A 67 21.60 19.50 -8.92
C GLY A 67 21.36 18.04 -8.66
N LYS A 68 22.44 17.31 -8.39
CA LYS A 68 22.45 16.00 -7.72
C LYS A 68 21.91 16.17 -6.30
N ASN A 69 20.70 16.66 -6.16
CA ASN A 69 20.05 16.83 -4.89
C ASN A 69 19.48 15.45 -4.58
N LYS A 70 20.34 14.57 -4.05
CA LYS A 70 19.88 13.56 -3.09
C LYS A 70 18.97 14.34 -2.16
N PHE A 71 17.66 14.08 -2.15
CA PHE A 71 16.81 14.67 -1.13
C PHE A 71 17.50 14.32 0.19
N GLN A 72 18.12 15.31 0.83
CA GLN A 72 18.71 15.13 2.14
C GLN A 72 17.52 14.95 3.06
N MET A 73 17.09 13.70 3.19
CA MET A 73 16.16 13.28 4.22
C MET A 73 17.01 13.14 5.46
N ASP A 74 16.77 14.04 6.43
CA ASP A 74 17.25 13.82 7.77
C ASP A 74 16.49 12.62 8.35
N VAL A 75 17.20 11.50 8.42
CA VAL A 75 16.66 10.21 8.83
C VAL A 75 16.45 10.15 10.34
N ASP A 76 17.09 11.05 11.09
CA ASP A 76 17.01 11.12 12.55
C ASP A 76 15.74 11.86 12.99
N VAL A 77 15.13 12.64 12.09
CA VAL A 77 13.83 13.26 12.31
C VAL A 77 12.73 12.19 12.44
N VAL A 78 12.06 12.17 13.59
CA VAL A 78 11.04 11.17 13.98
C VAL A 78 9.99 10.88 12.89
N PRO A 79 9.30 11.88 12.28
CA PRO A 79 8.32 11.60 11.24
C PRO A 79 8.92 10.97 9.98
N VAL A 80 10.14 11.35 9.61
CA VAL A 80 10.87 10.78 8.46
C VAL A 80 11.20 9.32 8.74
N ARG A 81 11.77 9.03 9.91
CA ARG A 81 12.09 7.65 10.34
C ARG A 81 10.85 6.76 10.36
N LYS A 82 9.72 7.28 10.84
CA LYS A 82 8.43 6.58 10.87
C LYS A 82 7.93 6.28 9.45
N ALA A 83 7.95 7.26 8.55
CA ALA A 83 7.54 7.08 7.16
C ALA A 83 8.41 6.03 6.45
N CYS A 84 9.74 6.10 6.58
CA CYS A 84 10.66 5.10 6.04
C CYS A 84 10.40 3.69 6.60
N THR A 85 10.08 3.61 7.89
CA THR A 85 9.75 2.33 8.54
C THR A 85 8.47 1.73 7.94
N GLU A 86 7.44 2.53 7.69
CA GLU A 86 6.21 2.08 7.02
C GLU A 86 6.46 1.68 5.56
N MET A 87 7.32 2.41 4.85
CA MET A 87 7.75 2.02 3.50
C MET A 87 8.49 0.67 3.51
N LEU A 88 9.38 0.45 4.47
CA LEU A 88 10.10 -0.82 4.64
C LEU A 88 9.14 -1.98 4.95
N LYS A 89 8.17 -1.76 5.84
CA LYS A 89 7.09 -2.73 6.11
C LYS A 89 6.34 -3.11 4.85
N CYS A 90 5.95 -2.12 4.04
CA CYS A 90 5.25 -2.35 2.79
C CYS A 90 6.12 -3.11 1.79
N ALA A 91 7.38 -2.72 1.60
CA ALA A 91 8.30 -3.35 0.68
C ALA A 91 8.57 -4.82 1.04
N THR A 92 8.83 -5.10 2.32
CA THR A 92 9.05 -6.48 2.82
C THR A 92 7.80 -7.34 2.71
N ARG A 93 6.59 -6.77 2.95
CA ARG A 93 5.33 -7.46 2.70
C ARG A 93 5.16 -7.82 1.22
N GLN A 94 5.36 -6.85 0.33
CA GLN A 94 5.25 -7.06 -1.11
C GLN A 94 6.24 -8.12 -1.60
N GLN A 95 7.49 -8.09 -1.12
CA GLN A 95 8.50 -9.09 -1.46
C GLN A 95 8.06 -10.49 -1.04
N ARG A 96 7.54 -10.67 0.19
CA ARG A 96 7.00 -11.97 0.63
C ARG A 96 5.84 -12.45 -0.22
N CYS A 97 4.92 -11.55 -0.58
CA CYS A 97 3.79 -11.90 -1.46
C CYS A 97 4.26 -12.36 -2.84
N ARG A 98 5.29 -11.71 -3.43
CA ARG A 98 5.87 -12.12 -4.72
C ARG A 98 6.53 -13.49 -4.62
N LEU A 99 7.37 -13.69 -3.60
CA LEU A 99 8.03 -14.97 -3.36
C LEU A 99 7.04 -16.12 -3.18
N LYS A 100 5.98 -15.89 -2.40
CA LYS A 100 4.93 -16.89 -2.21
C LYS A 100 4.25 -17.24 -3.55
N LYS A 101 3.90 -16.22 -4.33
CA LYS A 101 3.23 -16.39 -5.61
C LYS A 101 4.08 -17.12 -6.65
N GLU A 102 5.38 -16.86 -6.69
CA GLU A 102 6.28 -17.39 -7.73
C GLU A 102 6.81 -18.79 -7.38
N TYR A 103 7.13 -19.03 -6.11
CA TYR A 103 7.87 -20.24 -5.73
C TYR A 103 7.08 -21.21 -4.83
N PHE A 104 6.02 -20.74 -4.14
CA PHE A 104 5.23 -21.60 -3.26
C PHE A 104 3.88 -21.99 -3.87
N ASP A 105 3.03 -21.03 -4.23
CA ASP A 105 1.66 -21.28 -4.71
C ASP A 105 1.57 -22.20 -5.97
N PRO A 106 2.52 -22.18 -6.93
CA PRO A 106 2.45 -23.05 -8.12
C PRO A 106 2.80 -24.51 -7.84
N HIS A 107 3.47 -24.82 -6.73
CA HIS A 107 4.03 -26.14 -6.45
C HIS A 107 3.22 -26.86 -5.37
N PRO A 108 2.97 -28.18 -5.50
CA PRO A 108 2.40 -28.94 -4.40
C PRO A 108 3.37 -28.97 -3.22
N LEU A 109 2.85 -29.11 -2.00
CA LEU A 109 3.62 -28.90 -0.76
C LEU A 109 4.91 -29.73 -0.63
N HIS A 110 4.95 -30.91 -1.27
CA HIS A 110 6.10 -31.81 -1.25
C HIS A 110 7.19 -31.46 -2.28
N LEU A 111 6.88 -30.61 -3.28
CA LEU A 111 7.82 -30.15 -4.31
C LEU A 111 8.38 -28.74 -4.05
N VAL A 112 8.00 -28.11 -2.93
CA VAL A 112 8.53 -26.78 -2.59
C VAL A 112 10.03 -26.88 -2.31
N THR A 113 10.81 -26.04 -2.97
CA THR A 113 12.27 -26.02 -2.83
C THR A 113 12.69 -25.70 -1.41
N ARG A 114 13.75 -26.38 -0.94
CA ARG A 114 14.38 -26.10 0.36
C ARG A 114 15.46 -25.01 0.28
N THR A 115 15.89 -24.69 -0.93
CA THR A 115 16.89 -23.66 -1.21
C THR A 115 16.21 -22.32 -1.51
N SER A 116 16.84 -21.24 -1.06
CA SER A 116 16.37 -19.87 -1.25
C SER A 116 16.42 -19.51 -2.73
N PRO A 117 15.30 -19.05 -3.32
CA PRO A 117 15.28 -18.64 -4.73
C PRO A 117 15.94 -17.28 -4.97
N VAL A 118 16.33 -16.55 -3.92
CA VAL A 118 16.87 -15.19 -4.04
C VAL A 118 18.17 -15.06 -3.25
N PRO A 119 19.23 -14.48 -3.84
CA PRO A 119 20.54 -14.34 -3.18
C PRO A 119 20.53 -13.40 -1.96
N SER A 120 19.45 -12.64 -1.75
CA SER A 120 19.33 -11.73 -0.61
C SER A 120 18.78 -12.39 0.67
N MET A 121 18.60 -13.71 0.66
CA MET A 121 17.99 -14.49 1.74
C MET A 121 18.69 -15.84 1.85
N THR A 122 18.94 -16.29 3.08
CA THR A 122 19.56 -17.60 3.33
C THR A 122 18.54 -18.73 3.23
N ASP A 123 19.02 -19.96 3.05
CA ASP A 123 18.16 -21.14 2.93
C ASP A 123 17.37 -21.39 4.21
N GLU A 124 17.94 -21.10 5.38
CA GLU A 124 17.24 -21.21 6.67
C GLU A 124 16.07 -20.24 6.75
N GLN A 125 16.29 -18.98 6.34
CA GLN A 125 15.25 -17.95 6.32
C GLN A 125 14.12 -18.29 5.34
N TRP A 126 14.47 -18.86 4.19
CA TRP A 126 13.51 -19.36 3.22
C TRP A 126 12.66 -20.50 3.78
N ASN A 127 13.31 -21.50 4.38
CA ASN A 127 12.63 -22.65 4.98
C ASN A 127 11.68 -22.19 6.11
N GLU A 128 12.08 -21.25 6.94
CA GLU A 128 11.19 -20.68 7.97
C GLU A 128 9.93 -20.02 7.39
N LEU A 129 10.04 -19.36 6.23
CA LEU A 129 8.90 -18.76 5.52
C LEU A 129 8.00 -19.84 4.95
N VAL A 130 8.57 -20.84 4.25
CA VAL A 130 7.84 -21.96 3.66
C VAL A 130 7.07 -22.74 4.73
N GLU A 131 7.71 -23.10 5.84
CA GLU A 131 7.04 -23.77 6.95
C GLU A 131 5.93 -22.90 7.56
N SER A 132 6.11 -21.58 7.56
CA SER A 132 5.06 -20.66 7.99
C SER A 132 3.86 -20.59 7.03
N TRP A 133 4.04 -20.90 5.74
CA TRP A 133 2.97 -20.93 4.75
C TRP A 133 2.29 -22.29 4.68
N LYS A 134 2.99 -23.38 5.02
CA LYS A 134 2.43 -24.73 5.15
C LYS A 134 1.48 -24.89 6.34
N ASP A 135 1.60 -24.04 7.36
CA ASP A 135 0.73 -24.04 8.53
C ASP A 135 -0.77 -24.01 8.12
N PRO A 136 -1.53 -25.09 8.41
CA PRO A 136 -2.91 -25.23 7.95
C PRO A 136 -3.82 -24.12 8.45
N LYS A 137 -3.54 -23.56 9.65
CA LYS A 137 -4.29 -22.43 10.19
C LYS A 137 -4.16 -21.20 9.30
N LYS A 138 -2.95 -20.91 8.83
CA LYS A 138 -2.69 -19.76 7.95
C LYS A 138 -3.21 -19.99 6.54
N MET A 139 -3.15 -21.22 6.04
CA MET A 139 -3.75 -21.58 4.75
C MET A 139 -5.26 -21.35 4.77
N GLY A 140 -5.95 -21.81 5.81
CA GLY A 140 -7.39 -21.55 5.99
C GLY A 140 -7.73 -20.06 5.97
N ILE A 141 -6.99 -19.24 6.72
CA ILE A 141 -7.18 -17.78 6.74
C ILE A 141 -6.96 -17.16 5.35
N CYS A 142 -5.92 -17.59 4.63
CA CYS A 142 -5.65 -17.09 3.28
C CYS A 142 -6.79 -17.41 2.33
N GLU A 143 -7.33 -18.62 2.40
CA GLU A 143 -8.41 -19.07 1.53
C GLU A 143 -9.72 -18.32 1.83
N THR A 144 -10.06 -18.15 3.11
CA THR A 144 -11.19 -17.30 3.52
C THR A 144 -11.02 -15.86 3.00
N ASN A 145 -9.82 -15.29 3.08
CA ASN A 145 -9.56 -13.93 2.59
C ASN A 145 -9.71 -13.82 1.07
N LYS A 146 -9.29 -14.83 0.30
CA LYS A 146 -9.52 -14.88 -1.16
C LYS A 146 -11.00 -14.95 -1.48
N ASN A 147 -11.76 -15.80 -0.79
CA ASN A 147 -13.21 -15.93 -0.96
C ASN A 147 -13.94 -14.62 -0.63
N ASN A 148 -13.54 -13.95 0.46
CA ASN A 148 -14.07 -12.64 0.83
C ASN A 148 -13.74 -11.58 -0.21
N GLN A 149 -12.52 -11.60 -0.76
CA GLN A 149 -12.12 -10.67 -1.82
C GLN A 149 -12.91 -10.91 -3.11
N ALA A 150 -13.20 -12.16 -3.48
CA ALA A 150 -14.02 -12.50 -4.65
C ALA A 150 -15.48 -12.04 -4.49
N GLN A 151 -16.00 -12.01 -3.26
CA GLN A 151 -17.35 -11.52 -2.95
C GLN A 151 -17.45 -9.99 -2.81
N LEU A 152 -16.33 -9.26 -2.91
CA LEU A 152 -16.27 -7.82 -2.70
C LEU A 152 -16.93 -7.07 -3.87
N LYS A 153 -18.13 -6.51 -3.64
CA LYS A 153 -18.95 -5.86 -4.69
C LYS A 153 -18.55 -4.43 -5.02
N PHE A 154 -18.03 -3.68 -4.04
CA PHE A 154 -17.77 -2.25 -4.17
C PHE A 154 -16.31 -1.95 -3.86
N HIS A 155 -15.50 -1.72 -4.89
CA HIS A 155 -14.12 -1.29 -4.71
C HIS A 155 -14.05 0.15 -4.17
N GLN A 156 -13.12 0.42 -3.25
CA GLN A 156 -12.85 1.77 -2.79
C GLN A 156 -12.16 2.59 -3.90
N THR A 157 -12.50 3.86 -4.01
CA THR A 157 -11.99 4.84 -4.99
C THR A 157 -11.04 5.87 -4.37
N THR A 158 -10.80 5.80 -3.05
CA THR A 158 -9.93 6.69 -2.26
C THR A 158 -8.45 6.64 -2.66
N GLY A 159 -8.07 5.69 -3.52
CA GLY A 159 -6.70 5.55 -4.03
C GLY A 159 -5.72 5.12 -2.94
N SER A 160 -4.52 5.70 -2.93
CA SER A 160 -3.47 5.42 -1.94
C SER A 160 -3.67 6.15 -0.59
N ARG A 161 -4.72 6.96 -0.46
CA ARG A 161 -5.01 7.69 0.78
C ARG A 161 -5.63 6.73 1.80
N SER A 162 -5.21 6.84 3.06
CA SER A 162 -5.82 6.06 4.14
C SER A 162 -7.22 6.60 4.46
N TYR A 163 -8.11 5.72 4.94
CA TYR A 163 -9.48 6.10 5.32
C TYR A 163 -9.55 7.27 6.32
N PRO A 164 -8.72 7.32 7.40
CA PRO A 164 -8.72 8.46 8.33
C PRO A 164 -8.37 9.79 7.65
N VAL A 165 -7.30 9.81 6.86
CA VAL A 165 -6.88 11.02 6.10
C VAL A 165 -7.95 11.42 5.10
N HIS A 166 -8.67 10.46 4.52
CA HIS A 166 -9.77 10.76 3.62
C HIS A 166 -10.97 11.38 4.36
N CYS A 167 -11.30 10.89 5.55
CA CYS A 167 -12.33 11.50 6.40
C CYS A 167 -11.95 12.92 6.85
N ASP A 168 -10.69 13.16 7.24
CA ASP A 168 -10.23 14.50 7.66
C ASP A 168 -10.40 15.52 6.54
N ASN A 169 -10.03 15.15 5.31
CA ASN A 169 -10.22 16.01 4.12
C ASN A 169 -11.71 16.26 3.77
N LEU A 170 -12.64 15.48 4.34
CA LEU A 170 -14.07 15.72 4.15
C LEU A 170 -14.63 16.75 5.15
N GLY A 171 -13.93 17.05 6.24
CA GLY A 171 -14.34 18.08 7.21
C GLY A 171 -14.64 19.42 6.54
N ASP A 172 -13.75 19.85 5.64
CA ASP A 172 -13.87 21.11 4.88
C ASP A 172 -15.14 21.15 4.01
N LYS A 173 -15.62 19.99 3.54
CA LYS A 173 -16.78 19.85 2.65
C LYS A 173 -18.11 19.87 3.42
N TYR A 174 -18.11 19.40 4.66
CA TYR A 174 -19.33 19.20 5.45
C TYR A 174 -19.57 20.25 6.57
N LYS A 175 -18.78 21.33 6.62
CA LYS A 175 -18.98 22.47 7.55
C LYS A 175 -19.31 22.01 8.98
N ASP A 176 -18.45 21.17 9.54
CA ASP A 176 -18.53 20.65 10.92
C ASP A 176 -19.73 19.73 11.25
N LYS A 177 -20.52 19.29 10.25
CA LYS A 177 -21.46 18.17 10.44
C LYS A 177 -20.77 16.83 10.18
N GLU A 178 -20.80 15.93 11.15
CA GLU A 178 -20.25 14.59 11.01
C GLU A 178 -20.95 13.86 9.83
N PRO A 179 -20.20 13.46 8.78
CA PRO A 179 -20.80 12.85 7.60
C PRO A 179 -21.54 11.55 7.94
N ASN A 180 -22.75 11.37 7.40
CA ASN A 180 -23.50 10.13 7.60
C ASN A 180 -22.77 8.95 6.94
N ALA A 181 -22.99 7.72 7.44
CA ALA A 181 -22.35 6.51 6.91
C ALA A 181 -22.60 6.32 5.40
N LEU A 182 -23.78 6.73 4.91
CA LEU A 182 -24.11 6.70 3.49
C LEU A 182 -23.26 7.70 2.68
N ASP A 183 -22.98 8.88 3.25
CA ASP A 183 -22.21 9.92 2.58
C ASP A 183 -20.73 9.54 2.51
N LEU A 184 -20.19 8.96 3.59
CA LEU A 184 -18.85 8.37 3.61
C LEU A 184 -18.72 7.24 2.58
N PHE A 185 -19.72 6.35 2.50
CA PHE A 185 -19.73 5.29 1.49
C PHE A 185 -19.74 5.87 0.07
N LYS A 186 -20.55 6.91 -0.17
CA LYS A 186 -20.59 7.58 -1.46
C LYS A 186 -19.23 8.18 -1.83
N GLU A 187 -18.57 8.85 -0.90
CA GLU A 187 -17.28 9.46 -1.17
C GLU A 187 -16.18 8.40 -1.40
N CYS A 188 -16.18 7.33 -0.60
CA CYS A 188 -15.13 6.30 -0.64
C CYS A 188 -15.29 5.31 -1.80
N HIS A 189 -16.46 5.18 -2.40
CA HIS A 189 -16.75 4.15 -3.41
C HIS A 189 -17.23 4.71 -4.76
N TYR A 190 -17.53 6.00 -4.83
CA TYR A 190 -17.94 6.65 -6.08
C TYR A 190 -16.87 7.63 -6.53
N SER A 191 -16.75 7.83 -7.84
CA SER A 191 -15.86 8.83 -8.41
C SER A 191 -16.56 9.47 -9.59
N LYS A 192 -16.61 10.80 -9.69
CA LYS A 192 -17.23 11.50 -10.83
C LYS A 192 -16.63 11.09 -12.19
N LYS A 193 -15.36 10.63 -12.21
CA LYS A 193 -14.66 10.15 -13.41
C LYS A 193 -15.14 8.76 -13.87
N LYS A 194 -15.56 7.90 -12.93
CA LYS A 194 -16.21 6.63 -13.24
C LYS A 194 -17.72 6.87 -13.13
N LYS A 195 -18.42 7.09 -14.25
CA LYS A 195 -19.89 7.23 -14.26
C LYS A 195 -20.56 5.94 -13.76
N THR A 196 -20.51 5.65 -12.47
CA THR A 196 -21.13 4.48 -11.84
C THR A 196 -22.50 4.88 -11.33
N THR A 197 -23.38 5.21 -12.27
CA THR A 197 -24.77 5.62 -12.02
C THR A 197 -25.66 4.44 -11.56
N LEU A 198 -25.17 3.20 -11.63
CA LEU A 198 -25.99 1.97 -11.51
C LEU A 198 -26.13 1.37 -10.09
N VAL A 199 -25.61 2.01 -9.03
CA VAL A 199 -25.61 1.40 -7.68
C VAL A 199 -26.71 1.95 -6.77
N LEU A 200 -27.14 3.20 -6.94
CA LEU A 200 -28.17 3.78 -6.07
C LEU A 200 -29.54 3.13 -6.23
N SER A 201 -29.86 2.57 -7.40
CA SER A 201 -31.10 1.79 -7.60
C SER A 201 -31.05 0.39 -6.97
N LYS A 202 -29.87 -0.12 -6.59
CA LYS A 202 -29.68 -1.45 -5.99
C LYS A 202 -29.46 -1.42 -4.48
N LEU A 203 -29.30 -0.24 -3.89
CA LEU A 203 -29.16 -0.04 -2.44
C LEU A 203 -30.53 0.18 -1.79
N GLN A 204 -31.40 -0.82 -1.83
CA GLN A 204 -32.53 -0.91 -0.89
C GLN A 204 -31.95 -1.29 0.49
N LEU A 205 -31.24 -0.36 1.13
CA LEU A 205 -30.68 -0.59 2.47
C LEU A 205 -31.81 -0.64 3.50
N PRO A 206 -31.88 -1.67 4.38
CA PRO A 206 -32.88 -1.71 5.44
C PRO A 206 -32.77 -0.48 6.36
N ARG A 207 -33.92 0.07 6.77
CA ARG A 207 -34.09 1.33 7.55
C ARG A 207 -33.20 1.47 8.80
N TRP A 208 -32.65 0.38 9.33
CA TRP A 208 -31.78 0.41 10.51
C TRP A 208 -30.32 0.79 10.18
N LYS A 209 -29.87 0.65 8.93
CA LYS A 209 -28.52 1.06 8.48
C LYS A 209 -28.40 2.55 8.14
N THR A 210 -29.52 3.28 8.10
CA THR A 210 -29.57 4.73 7.80
C THR A 210 -29.72 5.61 9.04
N ARG A 211 -29.68 5.04 10.25
CA ARG A 211 -29.73 5.82 11.50
C ARG A 211 -28.39 6.47 11.84
N PRO A 212 -28.39 7.69 12.42
CA PRO A 212 -27.21 8.35 12.97
C PRO A 212 -26.41 7.44 13.92
N LEU A 213 -25.08 7.56 13.91
CA LEU A 213 -24.16 6.72 14.68
C LEU A 213 -24.44 6.76 16.20
N SER A 214 -25.00 7.88 16.69
CA SER A 214 -25.46 8.07 18.06
C SER A 214 -26.55 7.06 18.48
N LEU A 215 -27.48 6.72 17.58
CA LEU A 215 -28.55 5.75 17.83
C LEU A 215 -28.08 4.30 17.69
N GLN A 216 -27.06 4.03 16.87
CA GLN A 216 -26.46 2.69 16.75
C GLN A 216 -25.64 2.28 17.98
N LYS A 217 -25.15 3.25 18.78
CA LYS A 217 -24.46 2.97 20.05
C LYS A 217 -25.43 2.52 21.16
N MET A 218 -26.71 2.89 21.09
CA MET A 218 -27.72 2.51 22.09
C MET A 218 -28.12 1.03 22.04
N ASP A 219 -28.11 0.39 20.87
CA ASP A 219 -28.49 -1.03 20.71
C ASP A 219 -27.41 -2.01 21.18
N ARG A 220 -26.12 -1.59 21.25
CA ARG A 220 -25.03 -2.46 21.69
C ARG A 220 -25.03 -2.78 23.19
N ASN A 221 -25.81 -2.05 23.99
CA ASN A 221 -25.88 -2.21 25.44
C ASN A 221 -27.11 -3.00 25.92
N ARG A 222 -27.94 -3.56 25.02
CA ARG A 222 -29.00 -4.50 25.40
C ARG A 222 -28.48 -5.93 25.31
N THR A 223 -28.29 -6.56 26.46
CA THR A 223 -28.09 -8.00 26.60
C THR A 223 -29.24 -8.76 25.92
N PRO A 224 -28.99 -9.84 25.17
CA PRO A 224 -30.05 -10.69 24.67
C PRO A 224 -30.76 -11.37 25.85
N ARG A 225 -32.09 -11.21 25.97
CA ARG A 225 -32.87 -12.08 26.85
C ARG A 225 -32.81 -13.51 26.30
N PRO A 226 -32.60 -14.53 27.15
CA PRO A 226 -32.77 -15.91 26.73
C PRO A 226 -34.24 -16.12 26.31
N ARG A 227 -34.46 -16.75 25.17
CA ARG A 227 -35.76 -17.33 24.84
C ARG A 227 -35.87 -18.64 25.62
N LEU A 228 -36.87 -18.72 26.50
CA LEU A 228 -37.41 -19.98 27.04
C LEU A 228 -38.10 -20.75 25.90
#